data_AF-A0AA97AX48-F1
#
_entry.id   AF-A0AA97AX48-F1
#
_cell.length_a   1.000
_cell.length_b   1.000
_cell.length_c   1.000
_cell.angle_alpha   90.00
_cell.angle_beta   90.00
_cell.angle_gamma   90.00
#
_symmetry.space_group_name_H-M   'P 1'
#
loop_
_entity.id
_entity.type
_entity.pdbx_description
1 polymer ?
#
loop_
_entity_poly.entity_id
_entity_poly.type
_entity_poly.pdbx_seq_one_letter_code
_entity_poly.pdbx_strand_id
1 'polypeptide(L)'
;MSNDVKVIPLLVAPANDNTTFQDLVLAEVRALRAELQVQSQAVLALSNESKALRADLQTIRSRADAAPAPAVPIDTAATWLGCGRSRVYELLNAKKLRRGPKLGRATMVTVESIEALLASGPEREPARRQARSPRPSGAATRAAILKLIRKPAQQPRGEPDPAGAST
;
A
#
# COMPACT_ATOMS: atom_id res chain seq x y z
N MET A 1 87.23 62.19 44.01
CA MET A 1 85.96 61.71 44.56
C MET A 1 85.32 60.83 43.50
N SER A 2 85.58 59.51 43.57
CA SER A 2 85.12 58.53 42.58
C SER A 2 83.79 57.95 43.07
N ASN A 3 82.73 58.14 42.29
CA ASN A 3 81.44 57.52 42.55
C ASN A 3 81.43 56.10 41.98
N ASP A 4 81.52 55.11 42.86
CA ASP A 4 81.29 53.70 42.58
C ASP A 4 79.79 53.46 42.37
N VAL A 5 79.37 53.33 41.11
CA VAL A 5 78.01 52.91 40.76
C VAL A 5 77.97 51.38 40.73
N LYS A 6 77.53 50.76 41.82
CA LYS A 6 77.23 49.33 41.86
C LYS A 6 76.02 49.04 40.97
N VAL A 7 76.28 48.49 39.78
CA VAL A 7 75.26 47.91 38.91
C VAL A 7 74.75 46.64 39.60
N ILE A 8 73.56 46.73 40.18
CA ILE A 8 72.84 45.57 40.70
C ILE A 8 72.37 44.76 39.49
N PRO A 9 72.72 43.47 39.36
CA PRO A 9 72.19 42.65 38.28
C PRO A 9 70.68 42.49 38.48
N LEU A 10 69.90 42.95 37.48
CA LEU A 10 68.48 42.67 37.40
C LEU A 10 68.29 41.16 37.46
N LEU A 11 67.69 40.71 38.56
CA LEU A 11 67.22 39.34 38.73
C LEU A 11 66.21 39.07 37.60
N VAL A 12 66.60 38.29 36.61
CA VAL A 12 65.68 37.73 35.62
C VAL A 12 64.74 36.80 36.39
N ALA A 13 63.49 37.22 36.54
CA ALA A 13 62.46 36.39 37.16
C ALA A 13 62.31 35.08 36.35
N PRO A 14 62.18 33.92 37.02
CA PRO A 14 61.92 32.66 36.31
C PRO A 14 60.58 32.78 35.58
N ALA A 15 60.58 32.50 34.29
CA ALA A 15 59.36 32.41 33.50
C ALA A 15 58.42 31.41 34.19
N ASN A 16 57.21 31.86 34.54
CA ASN A 16 56.22 31.04 35.23
C ASN A 16 55.82 29.86 34.33
N ASP A 17 56.16 28.63 34.72
CA ASP A 17 55.77 27.38 34.02
C ASP A 17 54.25 27.24 33.80
N ASN A 18 53.45 28.02 34.54
CA ASN A 18 51.99 28.06 34.46
C ASN A 18 51.46 28.60 33.12
N THR A 19 52.15 29.52 32.44
CA THR A 19 51.68 30.03 31.13
C THR A 19 51.81 28.97 30.05
N THR A 20 52.87 28.17 30.08
CA THR A 20 53.12 27.11 29.10
C THR A 20 52.05 26.01 29.16
N PHE A 21 51.61 25.66 30.37
CA PHE A 21 50.51 24.70 30.55
C PHE A 21 49.17 25.25 30.04
N GLN A 22 48.87 26.51 30.33
CA GLN A 22 47.65 27.17 29.86
C GLN A 22 47.59 27.26 28.32
N ASP A 23 48.72 27.59 27.69
CA ASP A 23 48.83 27.64 26.23
C ASP A 23 48.65 26.27 25.58
N LEU A 24 49.21 25.22 26.19
CA LEU A 24 49.03 23.83 25.72
C LEU A 24 47.56 23.41 25.79
N VAL A 25 46.88 23.68 26.91
CA VAL A 25 45.44 23.37 27.07
C VAL A 25 44.59 24.16 26.08
N LEU A 26 44.90 25.44 25.86
CA LEU A 26 44.19 26.27 24.90
C LEU A 26 44.39 25.76 23.47
N ALA A 27 45.60 25.33 23.10
CA ALA A 27 45.89 24.73 21.81
C ALA A 27 45.10 23.43 21.60
N GLU A 28 45.05 22.56 22.60
CA GLU A 28 44.28 21.32 22.56
C GLU A 28 42.78 21.57 22.41
N VAL A 29 42.23 22.51 23.20
CA VAL A 29 40.81 22.89 23.10
C VAL A 29 40.48 23.46 21.71
N ARG A 30 41.40 24.21 21.09
CA ARG A 30 41.21 24.69 19.71
C ARG A 30 41.24 23.56 18.69
N ALA A 31 42.17 22.60 18.85
CA ALA A 31 42.24 21.42 17.98
C ALA A 31 40.95 20.60 18.06
N LEU A 32 40.46 20.29 19.27
CA LEU A 32 39.22 19.56 19.48
C LEU A 32 38.00 20.29 18.92
N ARG A 33 37.94 21.62 19.03
CA ARG A 33 36.86 22.41 18.43
C ARG A 33 36.91 22.39 16.90
N ALA A 34 38.10 22.45 16.30
CA ALA A 34 38.26 22.36 14.86
C ALA A 34 37.81 20.98 14.35
N GLU A 35 38.19 19.91 15.05
CA GLU A 35 37.75 18.56 14.73
C GLU A 35 36.22 18.41 14.85
N LEU A 36 35.62 18.90 15.95
CA LEU A 36 34.17 18.89 16.14
C LEU A 36 33.45 19.68 15.04
N GLN A 37 34.01 20.82 14.60
CA GLN A 37 33.49 21.57 13.47
C GLN A 37 33.49 20.74 12.18
N VAL A 38 34.62 20.09 11.85
CA VAL A 38 34.73 19.23 10.67
C VAL A 38 33.71 18.08 10.74
N GLN A 39 33.58 17.43 11.89
CA GLN A 39 32.60 16.35 12.08
C GLN A 39 31.16 16.85 11.90
N SER A 40 30.82 18.01 12.49
CA SER A 40 29.48 18.59 12.33
C SER A 40 29.14 18.93 10.88
N GLN A 41 30.12 19.43 10.11
CA GLN A 41 29.94 19.72 8.69
C GLN A 41 29.73 18.44 7.88
N ALA A 42 30.49 17.38 8.17
CA ALA A 42 30.33 16.09 7.51
C ALA A 42 28.93 15.49 7.77
N VAL A 43 28.43 15.56 9.00
CA VAL A 43 27.09 15.08 9.35
C VAL A 43 26.00 15.87 8.62
N LEU A 44 26.14 17.19 8.50
CA LEU A 44 25.18 18.01 7.76
C LEU A 44 25.20 17.69 6.25
N ALA A 45 26.39 17.48 5.67
CA ALA A 45 26.53 17.09 4.27
C ALA A 45 25.83 15.75 3.98
N LEU A 46 26.09 14.72 4.79
CA LEU A 46 25.45 13.40 4.67
C LEU A 46 23.94 13.45 4.88
N SER A 47 23.47 14.28 5.81
CA SER A 47 22.04 14.49 6.05
C SER A 47 21.35 15.11 4.83
N ASN A 48 21.99 16.09 4.20
CA ASN A 48 21.47 16.74 2.98
C ASN A 48 21.45 15.76 1.80
N GLU A 49 22.51 14.98 1.62
CA GLU A 49 22.57 13.94 0.59
C GLU A 49 21.46 12.89 0.78
N SER A 50 21.27 12.42 2.02
CA SER A 50 20.19 11.47 2.34
C SER A 50 18.81 12.04 2.06
N LYS A 51 18.59 13.34 2.30
CA LYS A 51 17.33 14.01 1.98
C LYS A 51 17.12 14.11 0.46
N ALA A 52 18.16 14.45 -0.29
CA ALA A 52 18.11 14.51 -1.75
C ALA A 52 17.77 13.14 -2.35
N LEU A 53 18.46 12.08 -1.92
CA LEU A 53 18.18 10.71 -2.37
C LEU A 53 16.75 10.27 -2.06
N ARG A 54 16.22 10.63 -0.88
CA ARG A 54 14.82 10.33 -0.54
C ARG A 54 13.83 11.05 -1.44
N ALA A 55 14.09 12.32 -1.78
CA ALA A 55 13.25 13.10 -2.70
C ALA A 55 13.28 12.51 -4.13
N ASP A 56 14.45 12.08 -4.60
CA ASP A 56 14.59 11.43 -5.90
C ASP A 56 13.84 10.10 -5.95
N LEU A 57 13.98 9.26 -4.91
CA LEU A 57 13.22 8.01 -4.79
C LEU A 57 11.72 8.26 -4.75
N GLN A 58 11.27 9.31 -4.05
CA GLN A 58 9.86 9.68 -4.03
C GLN A 58 9.36 10.12 -5.42
N THR A 59 10.18 10.82 -6.18
CA THR A 59 9.89 11.24 -7.56
C THR A 59 9.84 10.05 -8.51
N ILE A 60 10.74 9.08 -8.35
CA ILE A 60 10.73 7.83 -9.14
C ILE A 60 9.47 7.03 -8.82
N ARG A 61 9.12 6.90 -7.54
CA ARG A 61 7.90 6.20 -7.11
C ARG A 61 6.65 6.85 -7.67
N SER A 62 6.51 8.18 -7.55
CA SER A 62 5.34 8.87 -8.09
C SER A 62 5.23 8.74 -9.62
N ARG A 63 6.35 8.72 -10.34
CA ARG A 63 6.38 8.42 -11.78
C ARG A 63 6.01 6.96 -12.09
N ALA A 64 6.48 6.01 -11.30
CA ALA A 64 6.14 4.60 -11.44
C ALA A 64 4.65 4.37 -11.16
N ASP A 65 4.09 5.02 -10.15
CA ASP A 65 2.66 4.98 -9.81
C ASP A 65 1.80 5.66 -10.89
N ALA A 66 2.32 6.69 -11.56
CA ALA A 66 1.65 7.36 -12.67
C ALA A 66 1.71 6.56 -13.98
N ALA A 67 2.69 5.66 -14.13
CA ALA A 67 2.76 4.77 -15.28
C ALA A 67 1.64 3.71 -15.15
N PRO A 68 0.82 3.50 -16.19
CA PRO A 68 -0.19 2.44 -16.14
C PRO A 68 0.52 1.10 -15.93
N ALA A 69 0.23 0.45 -14.81
CA ALA A 69 0.80 -0.85 -14.48
C ALA A 69 0.63 -1.81 -15.68
N PRO A 70 1.69 -2.53 -16.09
CA PRO A 70 1.63 -3.43 -17.23
C PRO A 70 0.50 -4.43 -16.99
N ALA A 71 -0.46 -4.45 -17.91
CA ALA A 71 -1.66 -5.26 -17.80
C ALA A 71 -1.86 -6.04 -19.09
N VAL A 72 -2.31 -7.28 -18.93
CA VAL A 72 -2.57 -8.22 -20.03
C VAL A 72 -4.06 -8.57 -20.05
N PRO A 73 -4.62 -8.89 -21.23
CA PRO A 73 -6.00 -9.35 -21.31
C PRO A 73 -6.16 -10.70 -20.59
N ILE A 74 -7.39 -11.00 -20.14
CA ILE A 74 -7.70 -12.25 -19.43
C ILE A 74 -7.24 -13.50 -20.17
N ASP A 75 -7.27 -13.49 -21.51
CA ASP A 75 -6.88 -14.64 -22.33
C ASP A 75 -5.40 -14.97 -22.15
N THR A 76 -4.55 -13.94 -22.19
CA THR A 76 -3.12 -14.08 -21.93
C THR A 76 -2.86 -14.47 -20.48
N ALA A 77 -3.58 -13.88 -19.51
CA ALA A 77 -3.47 -14.25 -18.11
C ALA A 77 -3.86 -15.72 -17.85
N ALA A 78 -4.89 -16.22 -18.54
CA ALA A 78 -5.33 -17.60 -18.48
C ALA A 78 -4.23 -18.56 -18.97
N THR A 79 -3.56 -18.21 -20.07
CA THR A 79 -2.40 -18.96 -20.58
C THR A 79 -1.24 -18.96 -19.59
N TRP A 80 -0.90 -17.82 -19.00
CA TRP A 80 0.22 -17.71 -18.04
C TRP A 80 -0.03 -18.51 -16.77
N LEU A 81 -1.28 -18.52 -16.29
CA LEU A 81 -1.69 -19.28 -15.10
C LEU A 81 -2.00 -20.76 -15.40
N GLY A 82 -2.02 -21.17 -16.68
CA GLY A 82 -2.40 -22.51 -17.08
C GLY A 82 -3.84 -22.90 -16.71
N CYS A 83 -4.77 -21.93 -16.61
CA CYS A 83 -6.15 -22.18 -16.19
C CYS A 83 -7.18 -21.55 -17.14
N GLY A 84 -8.45 -21.96 -17.04
CA GLY A 84 -9.52 -21.41 -17.88
C GLY A 84 -9.95 -20.00 -17.49
N ARG A 85 -10.54 -19.25 -18.42
CA ARG A 85 -11.06 -17.88 -18.21
C ARG A 85 -11.96 -17.75 -16.97
N SER A 86 -12.85 -18.71 -16.73
CA SER A 86 -13.74 -18.72 -15.57
C SER A 86 -12.96 -18.70 -14.25
N ARG A 87 -11.84 -19.43 -14.17
CA ARG A 87 -10.98 -19.45 -12.99
C ARG A 87 -10.27 -18.12 -12.80
N VAL A 88 -9.86 -17.46 -13.88
CA VAL A 88 -9.31 -16.09 -13.80
C VAL A 88 -10.35 -15.12 -13.24
N TYR A 89 -11.62 -15.19 -13.66
CA TYR A 89 -12.69 -14.38 -13.10
C TYR A 89 -12.98 -14.69 -11.63
N GLU A 90 -12.92 -15.96 -11.21
CA GLU A 90 -13.00 -16.34 -9.81
C GLU A 90 -11.87 -15.72 -8.98
N LEU A 91 -10.63 -15.77 -9.48
CA LEU A 91 -9.47 -15.17 -8.81
C LEU A 91 -9.58 -13.64 -8.72
N LEU A 92 -10.14 -12.98 -9.74
CA LEU A 92 -10.45 -11.55 -9.70
C LEU A 92 -11.55 -11.22 -8.68
N ASN A 93 -12.59 -12.05 -8.58
CA ASN A 93 -13.67 -11.88 -7.61
C ASN A 93 -13.18 -12.15 -6.17
N ALA A 94 -12.27 -13.11 -6.00
CA ALA A 94 -11.60 -13.41 -4.75
C ALA A 94 -10.51 -12.39 -4.38
N LYS A 95 -10.27 -11.36 -5.21
CA LYS A 95 -9.22 -10.33 -5.06
C LYS A 95 -7.79 -10.90 -4.99
N LYS A 96 -7.57 -12.12 -5.49
CA LYS A 96 -6.24 -12.73 -5.64
C LYS A 96 -5.50 -12.18 -6.86
N LEU A 97 -6.25 -11.76 -7.88
CA LEU A 97 -5.74 -11.00 -9.02
C LEU A 97 -6.27 -9.57 -8.96
N ARG A 98 -5.49 -8.60 -9.45
CA ARG A 98 -5.91 -7.20 -9.55
C ARG A 98 -6.33 -6.86 -10.98
N ARG A 99 -7.44 -6.13 -11.09
CA ARG A 99 -7.92 -5.61 -12.39
C ARG A 99 -7.04 -4.45 -12.83
N GLY A 100 -6.56 -4.52 -14.06
CA GLY A 100 -5.86 -3.43 -14.73
C GLY A 100 -6.82 -2.41 -15.35
N PRO A 101 -6.28 -1.36 -15.99
CA PRO A 101 -7.08 -0.37 -16.71
C PRO A 101 -7.89 -1.04 -17.84
N LYS A 102 -9.18 -0.71 -17.95
CA LYS A 102 -10.07 -1.31 -18.96
C LYS A 102 -9.71 -0.80 -20.35
N LEU A 103 -9.43 -1.71 -21.28
CA LEU A 103 -9.15 -1.38 -22.68
C LEU A 103 -10.31 -1.84 -23.57
N GLY A 104 -11.17 -0.89 -23.96
CA GLY A 104 -12.38 -1.18 -24.74
C GLY A 104 -13.35 -2.12 -24.01
N ARG A 105 -13.60 -3.29 -24.59
CA ARG A 105 -14.47 -4.33 -23.99
C ARG A 105 -13.69 -5.42 -23.24
N ALA A 106 -12.37 -5.43 -23.33
CA ALA A 106 -11.54 -6.43 -22.67
C ALA A 106 -11.31 -6.07 -21.20
N THR A 107 -11.46 -7.07 -20.33
CA THR A 107 -11.00 -6.97 -18.94
C THR A 107 -9.51 -7.24 -18.91
N MET A 108 -8.76 -6.34 -18.26
CA MET A 108 -7.31 -6.43 -18.13
C MET A 108 -6.94 -6.88 -16.71
N VAL A 109 -5.83 -7.59 -16.58
CA VAL A 109 -5.27 -8.07 -15.32
C VAL A 109 -3.84 -7.57 -15.21
N THR A 110 -3.45 -7.03 -14.06
CA THR A 110 -2.08 -6.52 -13.85
C THR A 110 -1.08 -7.67 -13.78
N VAL A 111 0.03 -7.56 -14.50
CA VAL A 111 1.12 -8.55 -14.53
C VAL A 111 1.64 -8.83 -13.13
N GLU A 112 1.84 -7.80 -12.31
CA GLU A 112 2.30 -7.91 -10.92
C GLU A 112 1.46 -8.91 -10.10
N SER A 113 0.13 -8.84 -10.21
CA SER A 113 -0.75 -9.76 -9.48
C SER A 113 -0.69 -11.20 -9.98
N ILE A 114 -0.37 -11.40 -11.26
CA ILE A 114 -0.20 -12.73 -11.86
C ILE A 114 1.12 -13.33 -11.34
N GLU A 115 2.20 -12.55 -11.37
CA GLU A 115 3.51 -12.95 -10.85
C GLU A 115 3.46 -13.25 -9.36
N ALA A 116 2.80 -12.40 -8.56
CA ALA A 116 2.60 -12.62 -7.14
C ALA A 116 1.84 -13.93 -6.86
N LEU A 117 0.81 -14.23 -7.66
CA LEU A 117 0.05 -15.46 -7.53
C LEU A 117 0.89 -16.70 -7.88
N LEU A 118 1.69 -16.62 -8.94
CA LEU A 118 2.62 -17.69 -9.33
C LEU A 118 3.70 -17.92 -8.25
N ALA A 119 4.22 -16.85 -7.67
CA ALA A 119 5.22 -16.91 -6.59
C ALA A 119 4.64 -17.49 -5.29
N SER A 120 3.36 -17.26 -5.00
CA SER A 120 2.68 -17.78 -3.79
C SER A 120 2.40 -19.30 -3.84
N GLY A 121 2.64 -19.95 -4.98
CA GLY A 121 2.42 -21.39 -5.17
C GLY A 121 0.93 -21.77 -5.28
N PRO A 122 0.63 -23.01 -5.69
CA PRO A 122 -0.76 -23.45 -5.84
C PRO A 122 -1.41 -23.62 -4.47
N GLU A 123 -2.21 -22.64 -4.06
CA GLU A 123 -3.13 -22.82 -2.94
C GLU A 123 -4.15 -23.88 -3.34
N ARG A 124 -4.02 -25.08 -2.76
CA ARG A 124 -4.90 -26.23 -3.01
C ARG A 124 -6.27 -25.92 -2.41
N GLU A 125 -7.10 -25.21 -3.17
CA GLU A 125 -8.46 -24.87 -2.75
C GLU A 125 -9.28 -26.18 -2.65
N PRO A 126 -9.97 -26.43 -1.52
CA PRO A 126 -10.76 -27.65 -1.34
C PRO A 126 -11.86 -27.67 -2.40
N ALA A 127 -12.01 -28.80 -3.09
CA ALA A 127 -13.00 -29.02 -4.13
C ALA A 127 -14.41 -28.67 -3.60
N ARG A 128 -14.86 -27.43 -3.85
CA ARG A 128 -16.25 -27.06 -3.63
C ARG A 128 -17.07 -27.87 -4.62
N ARG A 129 -17.70 -28.93 -4.12
CA ARG A 129 -18.79 -29.63 -4.82
C ARG A 129 -19.77 -28.55 -5.25
N GLN A 130 -19.79 -28.22 -6.54
CA GLN A 130 -20.80 -27.35 -7.12
C GLN A 130 -22.14 -28.05 -6.92
N ALA A 131 -22.85 -27.68 -5.86
CA ALA A 131 -24.28 -27.94 -5.76
C ALA A 131 -24.91 -27.21 -6.95
N ARG A 132 -25.27 -27.96 -7.99
CA ARG A 132 -26.08 -27.46 -9.09
C ARG A 132 -27.34 -26.89 -8.46
N SER A 133 -27.49 -25.58 -8.45
CA SER A 133 -28.76 -24.93 -8.12
C SER A 133 -29.83 -25.57 -9.03
N PRO A 134 -30.95 -26.08 -8.49
CA PRO A 134 -32.00 -26.65 -9.31
C PRO A 134 -32.47 -25.58 -10.29
N ARG A 135 -32.25 -25.80 -11.59
CA ARG A 135 -32.90 -24.98 -12.61
C ARG A 135 -34.41 -25.11 -12.37
N PRO A 136 -35.18 -24.02 -12.26
CA PRO A 136 -36.63 -24.12 -12.19
C PRO A 136 -37.08 -24.81 -13.48
N SER A 137 -37.65 -26.00 -13.35
CA SER A 137 -38.19 -26.73 -14.49
C SER A 137 -39.35 -25.91 -15.08
N GLY A 138 -39.51 -25.93 -16.41
CA GLY A 138 -40.55 -25.17 -17.11
C GLY A 138 -41.97 -25.40 -16.56
N ALA A 139 -42.19 -26.48 -15.81
CA ALA A 139 -43.45 -26.76 -15.10
C ALA A 139 -43.78 -25.70 -14.03
N ALA A 140 -42.79 -25.21 -13.28
CA ALA A 140 -42.99 -24.17 -12.26
C ALA A 140 -43.40 -22.84 -12.90
N THR A 141 -42.75 -22.47 -14.01
CA THR A 141 -43.09 -21.28 -14.79
C THR A 141 -44.48 -21.40 -15.43
N ARG A 142 -44.84 -22.58 -15.97
CA ARG A 142 -46.17 -22.84 -16.55
C ARG A 142 -47.28 -22.76 -15.50
N ALA A 143 -47.03 -23.24 -14.28
CA ALA A 143 -47.97 -23.16 -13.16
C ALA A 143 -48.19 -21.70 -12.69
N ALA A 144 -47.14 -20.89 -12.68
CA ALA A 144 -47.25 -19.46 -12.36
C ALA A 144 -48.06 -18.69 -13.41
N ILE A 145 -47.86 -19.01 -14.70
CA ILE A 145 -48.61 -18.38 -15.80
C ILE A 145 -50.11 -18.76 -15.76
N LEU A 146 -50.44 -20.03 -15.49
CA LEU A 146 -51.84 -20.46 -15.37
C LEU A 146 -52.57 -19.82 -14.17
N LYS A 147 -51.87 -19.53 -13.07
CA LYS A 147 -52.42 -18.79 -11.93
C LYS A 147 -52.75 -17.33 -12.24
N LEU A 148 -52.00 -16.69 -13.15
CA LEU A 148 -52.29 -15.33 -13.61
C LEU A 148 -53.46 -15.26 -14.60
N ILE A 149 -53.72 -16.34 -15.35
CA ILE A 149 -54.80 -16.39 -16.36
C ILE A 149 -56.16 -16.74 -15.74
N ARG A 150 -56.20 -17.53 -14.66
CA ARG A 150 -57.45 -17.83 -13.94
C ARG A 150 -57.92 -16.60 -13.14
N LYS A 151 -58.73 -15.75 -13.77
CA LYS A 151 -59.64 -14.81 -13.09
C LYS A 151 -60.47 -15.58 -12.04
N PRO A 152 -60.54 -15.14 -10.77
CA PRO A 152 -61.54 -15.67 -9.85
C PRO A 152 -62.93 -15.19 -10.31
N ALA A 153 -63.80 -16.14 -10.61
CA ALA A 153 -65.19 -15.88 -10.94
C ALA A 153 -65.90 -15.26 -9.72
N GLN A 154 -66.57 -14.14 -9.98
CA GLN A 154 -67.44 -13.42 -9.03
C GLN A 154 -68.48 -14.37 -8.44
N GLN A 155 -68.61 -14.39 -7.11
CA GLN A 155 -69.79 -14.90 -6.42
C GLN A 155 -70.96 -13.93 -6.66
N PRO A 156 -72.09 -14.36 -7.24
CA PRO A 156 -73.30 -13.57 -7.20
C PRO A 156 -73.98 -13.69 -5.84
N ARG A 157 -74.29 -12.51 -5.29
CA ARG A 157 -75.26 -12.24 -4.23
C ARG A 157 -76.63 -12.85 -4.55
N GLY A 158 -77.37 -13.24 -3.51
CA GLY A 158 -78.83 -13.30 -3.59
C GLY A 158 -79.46 -14.39 -2.74
N GLU A 159 -79.65 -14.09 -1.47
CA GLU A 159 -80.75 -14.62 -0.65
C GLU A 159 -82.10 -14.27 -1.34
N PRO A 160 -83.11 -15.14 -1.27
CA PRO A 160 -84.15 -14.83 -0.28
C PRO A 160 -84.74 -16.06 0.43
N ASP A 161 -85.17 -15.79 1.66
CA ASP A 161 -86.08 -16.57 2.50
C ASP A 161 -87.32 -17.09 1.76
N PRO A 162 -87.92 -18.17 2.29
CA PRO A 162 -89.33 -18.05 2.62
C PRO A 162 -89.66 -18.59 4.01
N ALA A 163 -89.94 -17.65 4.92
CA ALA A 163 -90.76 -17.90 6.10
C ALA A 163 -92.25 -17.77 5.72
N GLY A 164 -93.03 -18.80 6.03
CA GLY A 164 -94.42 -18.67 6.47
C GLY A 164 -95.54 -18.78 5.42
N ALA A 165 -96.23 -19.92 5.43
CA ALA A 165 -97.68 -19.95 5.26
C ALA A 165 -98.27 -21.17 6.02
N SER A 166 -99.03 -20.84 7.06
CA SER A 166 -100.04 -21.67 7.73
C SER A 166 -100.94 -22.38 6.70
N THR A 167 -101.47 -23.58 6.94
CA THR A 167 -102.63 -23.88 7.82
C THR A 167 -102.83 -25.39 7.81
#